data_AF-A0A8R7QTC4-F1
#
_entry.id   AF-A0A8R7QTC4-F1
#
_cell.length_a   1.000
_cell.length_b   1.000
_cell.length_c   1.000
_cell.angle_alpha   90.00
_cell.angle_beta   90.00
_cell.angle_gamma   90.00
#
_symmetry.space_group_name_H-M   'P 1'
#
loop_
_entity.id
_entity.type
_entity.pdbx_description
1 polymer ?
#
loop_
_entity_poly.entity_id
_entity_poly.type
_entity_poly.pdbx_seq_one_letter_code
_entity_poly.pdbx_strand_id
1 'polypeptide(L)'
;MIGADELYLIHVQRAAGIGLPATLVVKKFRNMNQALQVDDNVKNRCKSEVILLARDCHDNIIGIIDVIERDEAIMLVYKYPVNGSLDYWLHQREGADRLLSWPQRRAIAIGVAKGLCHLHHGGNRPIVHHNINSKNILLDQNFNAVIASFDAAQMNMAGHDQPLPIANLPLGNFGYAAPEYATAASQLTEKVDTYSFGVLMLELVTGRVANEARADGHLAIWAHHFTGLMAKQVETFESAMEKGIPDQARYMEEMATVFRLGVDCTVVDPKKRPSMRMALKRLRRSCGRGPFRGLLTCYLM
;
A
#
# COMPACT_ATOMS: atom_id res chain seq x y z
N MET A 1 10.60 0.20 18.45
CA MET A 1 10.94 1.15 17.38
C MET A 1 12.41 0.95 17.03
N ILE A 2 12.70 0.27 15.93
CA ILE A 2 14.03 0.33 15.30
C ILE A 2 14.08 1.70 14.62
N GLY A 3 15.16 2.46 14.84
CA GLY A 3 15.27 3.83 14.32
C GLY A 3 15.05 3.89 12.81
N ALA A 4 14.24 4.84 12.36
CA ALA A 4 13.93 5.00 10.93
C ALA A 4 15.22 5.18 10.11
N ASP A 5 15.28 4.52 8.95
CA ASP A 5 16.35 4.70 7.97
C ASP A 5 16.40 6.17 7.49
N GLU A 6 17.57 6.66 7.11
CA GLU A 6 17.76 8.04 6.66
C GLU A 6 17.46 8.12 5.16
N LEU A 7 16.53 9.00 4.77
CA LEU A 7 16.17 9.25 3.38
C LEU A 7 16.75 10.59 2.92
N TYR A 8 17.48 10.57 1.82
CA TYR A 8 18.06 11.76 1.19
C TYR A 8 17.48 11.95 -0.21
N LEU A 9 17.17 13.19 -0.55
CA LEU A 9 16.86 13.59 -1.93
C LEU A 9 18.14 14.17 -2.54
N ILE A 10 18.59 13.56 -3.63
CA ILE A 10 19.78 14.00 -4.35
C ILE A 10 19.38 14.52 -5.73
N HIS A 11 19.73 15.77 -6.00
CA HIS A 11 19.61 16.36 -7.33
C HIS A 11 20.92 16.17 -8.08
N VAL A 12 20.91 15.25 -9.05
CA VAL A 12 22.08 15.01 -9.89
C VAL A 12 22.08 16.04 -11.01
N GLN A 13 22.95 17.04 -10.85
CA GLN A 13 23.25 18.01 -11.91
C GLN A 13 24.19 17.37 -12.95
N ARG A 14 24.04 17.79 -14.20
CA ARG A 14 24.67 17.17 -15.36
C ARG A 14 26.20 17.20 -15.27
N ALA A 15 26.84 16.05 -15.49
CA ALA A 15 28.23 16.01 -15.99
C ALA A 15 28.19 16.03 -17.53
N ALA A 16 29.14 16.73 -18.17
CA ALA A 16 29.14 16.95 -19.61
C ALA A 16 29.02 15.62 -20.41
N GLY A 17 27.84 15.40 -21.02
CA GLY A 17 27.64 14.38 -22.06
C GLY A 17 26.68 13.22 -21.77
N ILE A 18 26.21 12.98 -20.55
CA ILE A 18 25.45 11.75 -20.24
C ILE A 18 24.19 12.07 -19.40
N GLY A 19 23.03 12.13 -20.05
CA GLY A 19 21.72 12.10 -19.39
C GLY A 19 21.03 13.43 -19.08
N LEU A 20 19.71 13.35 -18.85
CA LEU A 20 18.87 14.43 -18.33
C LEU A 20 19.09 14.59 -16.82
N PRO A 21 18.92 15.81 -16.24
CA PRO A 21 18.92 16.01 -14.79
C PRO A 21 17.92 15.08 -14.13
N ALA A 22 18.31 14.44 -13.02
CA ALA A 22 17.48 13.48 -12.31
C ALA A 22 17.49 13.76 -10.81
N THR A 23 16.31 13.66 -10.20
CA THR A 23 16.17 13.59 -8.75
C THR A 23 16.14 12.12 -8.35
N LEU A 24 16.97 11.75 -7.39
CA LEU A 24 17.10 10.39 -6.87
C LEU A 24 16.75 10.37 -5.38
N VAL A 25 16.23 9.25 -4.91
CA VAL A 25 16.11 8.96 -3.48
C VAL A 25 17.24 8.05 -3.08
N VAL A 26 17.97 8.44 -2.04
CA VAL A 26 18.97 7.58 -1.42
C VAL A 26 18.49 7.20 -0.03
N LYS A 27 18.22 5.91 0.16
CA LYS A 27 17.92 5.33 1.46
C LYS A 27 19.22 4.81 2.05
N LYS A 28 19.67 5.44 3.12
CA LYS A 28 20.81 4.98 3.91
C LYS A 28 20.29 4.17 5.09
N PHE A 29 20.71 2.90 5.16
CA PHE A 29 20.33 2.04 6.27
C PHE A 29 21.07 2.44 7.55
N ARG A 30 20.34 2.51 8.65
CA ARG A 30 20.93 2.86 9.94
C ARG A 30 21.54 1.62 10.61
N ASN A 31 22.81 1.71 10.99
CA ASN A 31 23.50 0.67 11.76
C ASN A 31 23.06 0.73 13.24
N MET A 32 22.76 -0.40 13.86
CA MET A 32 22.34 -0.42 15.28
C MET A 32 23.52 -0.22 16.23
N ASN A 33 24.73 -0.61 15.82
CA ASN A 33 25.97 -0.26 16.51
C ASN A 33 26.63 0.93 15.80
N GLN A 34 26.97 1.99 16.54
CA GLN A 34 27.82 3.09 16.05
C GLN A 34 29.29 2.68 15.81
N ALA A 35 29.62 1.39 15.94
CA ALA A 35 30.91 0.87 15.53
C ALA A 35 31.06 0.96 14.00
N LEU A 36 32.31 1.13 13.54
CA LEU A 36 32.69 1.43 12.15
C LEU A 36 32.22 0.42 11.08
N GLN A 37 31.61 -0.71 11.44
CA GLN A 37 31.20 -1.76 10.50
C GLN A 37 29.69 -2.02 10.53
N VAL A 38 29.09 -2.15 9.34
CA VAL A 38 27.67 -2.49 9.14
C VAL A 38 27.31 -3.84 9.76
N ASP A 39 26.29 -3.86 10.63
CA ASP A 39 25.78 -5.08 11.25
C ASP A 39 25.10 -6.04 10.26
N ASP A 40 25.01 -7.33 10.63
CA ASP A 40 24.43 -8.37 9.77
C ASP A 40 22.94 -8.19 9.51
N ASN A 41 22.20 -7.52 10.39
CA ASN A 41 20.77 -7.26 10.19
C ASN A 41 20.56 -6.24 9.06
N VAL A 42 21.37 -5.19 9.01
CA VAL A 42 21.36 -4.20 7.93
C VAL A 42 21.75 -4.86 6.61
N LYS A 43 22.83 -5.67 6.60
CA LYS A 43 23.23 -6.44 5.41
C LYS A 43 22.11 -7.34 4.91
N ASN A 44 21.41 -8.04 5.81
CA ASN A 44 20.32 -8.93 5.44
C ASN A 44 19.10 -8.17 4.90
N ARG A 45 18.69 -7.07 5.54
CA ARG A 45 17.58 -6.22 5.06
C ARG A 45 17.87 -5.67 3.66
N CYS A 46 19.08 -5.12 3.46
CA CYS A 46 19.47 -4.60 2.15
C CYS A 46 19.54 -5.71 1.09
N LYS A 47 20.18 -6.84 1.39
CA LYS A 47 20.27 -7.97 0.45
C LYS A 47 18.89 -8.49 0.06
N SER A 48 17.96 -8.61 1.01
CA SER A 48 16.59 -9.01 0.73
C SER A 48 15.89 -8.02 -0.21
N GLU A 49 15.97 -6.72 0.09
CA GLU A 49 15.35 -5.66 -0.74
C GLU A 49 15.94 -5.64 -2.17
N VAL A 50 17.26 -5.74 -2.32
CA VAL A 50 17.93 -5.80 -3.62
C VAL A 50 17.54 -7.05 -4.41
N ILE A 51 17.54 -8.23 -3.77
CA ILE A 51 17.22 -9.50 -4.45
C ILE A 51 15.77 -9.51 -4.95
N LEU A 52 14.84 -8.95 -4.18
CA LEU A 52 13.44 -8.85 -4.57
C LEU A 52 13.28 -7.85 -5.72
N LEU A 53 13.79 -6.63 -5.58
CA LEU A 53 13.60 -5.59 -6.59
C LEU A 53 14.41 -5.82 -7.88
N ALA A 54 15.53 -6.55 -7.83
CA ALA A 54 16.25 -6.96 -9.03
C ALA A 54 15.47 -7.95 -9.92
N ARG A 55 14.50 -8.67 -9.33
CA ARG A 55 13.66 -9.65 -10.05
C ARG A 55 12.33 -9.07 -10.53
N ASP A 56 11.89 -7.97 -9.93
CA ASP A 56 10.54 -7.43 -10.11
C ASP A 56 10.55 -6.06 -10.79
N CYS A 57 10.71 -6.07 -12.12
CA CYS A 57 10.49 -4.88 -12.93
C CYS A 57 8.99 -4.76 -13.26
N HIS A 58 8.30 -3.83 -12.60
CA HIS A 58 6.87 -3.56 -12.84
C HIS A 58 6.57 -2.08 -12.61
N ASP A 59 5.73 -1.47 -13.45
CA ASP A 59 5.41 -0.02 -13.42
C ASP A 59 4.88 0.49 -12.06
N ASN A 60 4.27 -0.40 -11.28
CA ASN A 60 3.71 -0.10 -9.95
C ASN A 60 4.58 -0.58 -8.77
N ILE A 61 5.86 -0.89 -9.01
CA ILE A 61 6.85 -1.27 -7.99
C ILE A 61 8.08 -0.36 -8.15
N ILE A 62 8.66 0.08 -7.04
CA ILE A 62 9.82 0.98 -7.07
C ILE A 62 11.04 0.29 -7.70
N GLY A 63 11.69 0.97 -8.64
CA GLY A 63 12.93 0.49 -9.25
C GLY A 63 14.17 0.95 -8.48
N ILE A 64 15.07 0.01 -8.18
CA ILE A 64 16.44 0.31 -7.76
C ILE A 64 17.25 0.72 -8.99
N ILE A 65 18.01 1.81 -8.86
CA ILE A 65 18.99 2.26 -9.85
C ILE A 65 20.37 1.72 -9.50
N ASP A 66 20.76 1.83 -8.24
CA ASP A 66 22.11 1.46 -7.80
C ASP A 66 22.15 1.09 -6.31
N VAL A 67 23.23 0.39 -5.93
CA VAL A 67 23.55 0.00 -4.55
C VAL A 67 24.94 0.51 -4.23
N ILE A 68 25.06 1.36 -3.20
CA ILE A 68 26.34 1.88 -2.74
C ILE A 68 26.69 1.21 -1.42
N GLU A 69 27.70 0.35 -1.46
CA GLU A 69 28.25 -0.33 -0.28
C GLU A 69 29.60 0.31 0.11
N ARG A 70 29.71 0.67 1.39
CA ARG A 70 30.92 1.19 2.07
C ARG A 70 31.07 0.44 3.40
N ASP A 71 32.26 0.50 3.99
CA ASP A 71 32.55 -0.24 5.23
C ASP A 71 31.60 0.15 6.38
N GLU A 72 31.23 1.43 6.42
CA GLU A 72 30.40 2.06 7.44
C GLU A 72 28.91 2.20 7.08
N ALA A 73 28.52 2.00 5.81
CA ALA A 73 27.16 2.26 5.35
C ALA A 73 26.77 1.48 4.08
N ILE A 74 25.49 1.10 4.02
CA ILE A 74 24.85 0.62 2.79
C ILE A 74 23.74 1.59 2.41
N MET A 75 23.70 1.97 1.13
CA MET A 75 22.71 2.88 0.57
C MET A 75 22.06 2.29 -0.67
N LEU A 76 20.74 2.44 -0.78
CA LEU A 76 19.98 2.10 -1.98
C LEU A 76 19.54 3.38 -2.69
N VAL A 77 19.80 3.41 -4.00
CA VAL A 77 19.48 4.54 -4.86
C VAL A 77 18.25 4.16 -5.70
N TYR A 78 17.18 4.92 -5.56
CA TYR A 78 15.93 4.74 -6.31
C TYR A 78 15.64 5.94 -7.20
N LYS A 79 14.85 5.70 -8.24
CA LYS A 79 14.24 6.79 -9.01
C LYS A 79 13.25 7.55 -8.13
N TYR A 80 13.33 8.88 -8.08
CA TYR A 80 12.41 9.68 -7.27
C TYR A 80 10.99 9.72 -7.86
N PRO A 81 9.96 9.29 -7.12
CA PRO A 81 8.57 9.60 -7.44
C PRO A 81 8.29 11.07 -7.12
N VAL A 82 8.03 11.84 -8.18
CA VAL A 82 8.01 13.30 -8.16
C VAL A 82 6.91 13.88 -7.26
N ASN A 83 5.80 13.16 -7.07
CA ASN A 83 4.65 13.63 -6.29
C ASN A 83 4.64 13.12 -4.84
N GLY A 84 5.72 12.50 -4.36
CA GLY A 84 5.81 12.05 -2.96
C GLY A 84 4.85 10.90 -2.62
N SER A 85 4.48 10.78 -1.34
CA SER A 85 3.62 9.69 -0.84
C SER A 85 2.13 10.00 -0.96
N LEU A 86 1.29 8.97 -1.07
CA LEU A 86 -0.16 9.10 -1.07
C LEU A 86 -0.69 9.66 0.26
N ASP A 87 -0.04 9.37 1.39
CA ASP A 87 -0.34 9.93 2.71
C ASP A 87 -0.35 11.47 2.69
N TYR A 88 0.61 12.09 2.00
CA TYR A 88 0.66 13.54 1.84
C TYR A 88 -0.62 14.07 1.16
N TRP A 89 -1.05 13.43 0.07
CA TRP A 89 -2.21 13.85 -0.71
C TRP A 89 -3.56 13.56 -0.05
N LEU A 90 -3.63 12.60 0.87
CA LEU A 90 -4.87 12.27 1.59
C LEU A 90 -5.00 13.06 2.89
N HIS A 91 -3.91 13.21 3.65
CA HIS A 91 -3.98 13.57 5.07
C HIS A 91 -3.25 14.86 5.40
N GLN A 92 -2.19 15.23 4.68
CA GLN A 92 -1.36 16.40 4.98
C GLN A 92 -1.80 17.61 4.15
N ARG A 93 -3.00 18.10 4.48
CA ARG A 93 -3.72 19.14 3.73
C ARG A 93 -3.10 20.54 3.82
N GLU A 94 -2.23 20.79 4.79
CA GLU A 94 -1.53 22.08 4.93
C GLU A 94 -0.40 22.17 3.89
N GLY A 95 -0.72 22.72 2.72
CA GLY A 95 0.23 22.94 1.62
C GLY A 95 -0.11 22.22 0.31
N ALA A 96 -1.14 21.38 0.28
CA ALA A 96 -1.60 20.76 -0.95
C ALA A 96 -2.48 21.73 -1.76
N ASP A 97 -1.98 22.22 -2.91
CA ASP A 97 -2.71 23.14 -3.80
C ASP A 97 -3.99 22.53 -4.41
N ARG A 98 -4.16 21.19 -4.33
CA ARG A 98 -5.34 20.49 -4.83
C ARG A 98 -5.59 19.15 -4.14
N LEU A 99 -6.85 18.72 -4.15
CA LEU A 99 -7.26 17.38 -3.77
C LEU A 99 -7.15 16.40 -4.94
N LEU A 100 -6.87 15.12 -4.64
CA LEU A 100 -6.99 14.05 -5.63
C LEU A 100 -8.45 13.84 -6.01
N SER A 101 -8.75 14.00 -7.30
CA SER A 101 -10.04 13.64 -7.88
C SER A 101 -10.30 12.14 -7.75
N TRP A 102 -11.57 11.73 -7.80
CA TRP A 102 -11.93 10.32 -7.77
C TRP A 102 -11.25 9.49 -8.88
N PRO A 103 -11.21 9.93 -10.15
CA PRO A 103 -10.49 9.19 -11.19
C PRO A 103 -9.02 8.92 -10.86
N GLN A 104 -8.32 9.88 -10.22
CA GLN A 104 -6.93 9.68 -9.79
C GLN A 104 -6.85 8.66 -8.65
N ARG A 105 -7.70 8.78 -7.63
CA ARG A 105 -7.76 7.82 -6.51
C ARG A 105 -8.04 6.40 -6.99
N ARG A 106 -8.95 6.25 -7.96
CA ARG A 106 -9.24 4.96 -8.59
C ARG A 106 -8.05 4.44 -9.40
N ALA A 107 -7.37 5.30 -10.16
CA ALA A 107 -6.17 4.90 -10.90
C ALA A 107 -5.06 4.42 -9.95
N ILE A 108 -4.88 5.11 -8.82
CA ILE A 108 -3.95 4.72 -7.74
C ILE A 108 -4.35 3.35 -7.16
N ALA A 109 -5.62 3.15 -6.80
CA ALA A 109 -6.12 1.86 -6.32
C ALA A 109 -5.82 0.72 -7.29
N ILE A 110 -6.06 0.94 -8.59
CA ILE A 110 -5.76 -0.03 -9.65
C ILE A 110 -4.25 -0.27 -9.75
N GLY A 111 -3.41 0.77 -9.67
CA GLY A 111 -1.95 0.64 -9.70
C GLY A 111 -1.41 -0.19 -8.54
N VAL A 112 -1.85 0.09 -7.31
CA VAL A 112 -1.47 -0.72 -6.14
C VAL A 112 -1.93 -2.16 -6.29
N ALA A 113 -3.17 -2.39 -6.75
CA ALA A 113 -3.68 -3.74 -6.98
C ALA A 113 -2.91 -4.50 -8.06
N LYS A 114 -2.43 -3.81 -9.12
CA LYS A 114 -1.55 -4.42 -10.13
C LYS A 114 -0.21 -4.83 -9.54
N GLY A 115 0.46 -3.93 -8.80
CA GLY A 115 1.75 -4.22 -8.17
C GLY A 115 1.67 -5.38 -7.18
N LEU A 116 0.65 -5.40 -6.31
CA LEU A 116 0.43 -6.51 -5.39
C LEU A 116 0.04 -7.81 -6.12
N CYS A 117 -0.76 -7.74 -7.20
CA CYS A 117 -1.06 -8.91 -8.00
C CYS A 117 0.20 -9.48 -8.66
N HIS A 118 1.14 -8.63 -9.08
CA HIS A 118 2.44 -9.06 -9.61
C HIS A 118 3.26 -9.76 -8.51
N LEU A 119 3.39 -9.17 -7.32
CA LEU A 119 4.13 -9.76 -6.21
C LEU A 119 3.54 -11.11 -5.76
N HIS A 120 2.22 -11.20 -5.65
CA HIS A 120 1.56 -12.40 -5.13
C HIS A 120 1.41 -13.52 -6.16
N HIS A 121 1.32 -13.20 -7.46
CA HIS A 121 0.91 -14.17 -8.48
C HIS A 121 1.76 -14.16 -9.75
N GLY A 122 2.71 -13.22 -9.90
CA GLY A 122 3.54 -13.09 -11.09
C GLY A 122 4.68 -14.12 -11.17
N GLY A 123 5.11 -14.66 -10.03
CA GLY A 123 6.17 -15.65 -9.95
C GLY A 123 5.74 -17.02 -9.44
N ASN A 124 6.67 -17.97 -9.45
CA ASN A 124 6.47 -19.32 -8.91
C ASN A 124 6.25 -19.33 -7.39
N ARG A 125 6.68 -18.28 -6.70
CA ARG A 125 6.56 -18.09 -5.25
C ARG A 125 6.00 -16.70 -4.98
N PRO A 126 5.03 -16.55 -4.07
CA PRO A 126 4.49 -15.24 -3.75
C PRO A 126 5.52 -14.44 -2.94
N ILE A 127 5.61 -13.14 -3.25
CA ILE A 127 6.37 -12.17 -2.46
C ILE A 127 5.35 -11.40 -1.61
N VAL A 128 5.52 -11.43 -0.30
CA VAL A 128 4.66 -10.73 0.65
C VAL A 128 5.38 -9.47 1.09
N HIS A 129 4.74 -8.31 0.94
CA HIS A 129 5.33 -7.00 1.16
C HIS A 129 5.37 -6.61 2.64
N HIS A 130 4.36 -7.00 3.42
CA HIS A 130 4.18 -6.73 4.86
C HIS A 130 3.96 -5.26 5.26
N ASN A 131 4.34 -4.29 4.42
CA ASN A 131 4.31 -2.87 4.77
C ASN A 131 3.49 -1.99 3.80
N ILE A 132 2.33 -2.48 3.34
CA ILE A 132 1.43 -1.69 2.49
C ILE A 132 0.69 -0.65 3.35
N ASN A 133 0.86 0.62 3.02
CA ASN A 133 0.18 1.76 3.65
C ASN A 133 0.31 3.01 2.77
N SER A 134 -0.45 4.06 3.07
CA SER A 134 -0.45 5.31 2.29
C SER A 134 0.91 6.03 2.24
N LYS A 135 1.78 5.85 3.24
CA LYS A 135 3.14 6.43 3.25
C LYS A 135 4.10 5.73 2.30
N ASN A 136 3.89 4.44 2.07
CA ASN A 136 4.70 3.58 1.20
C ASN A 136 4.13 3.45 -0.22
N ILE A 137 2.97 4.04 -0.50
CA ILE A 137 2.51 4.23 -1.88
C ILE A 137 2.98 5.59 -2.35
N LEU A 138 3.96 5.59 -3.26
CA LEU A 138 4.51 6.80 -3.85
C LEU A 138 3.81 7.10 -5.18
N LEU A 139 3.83 8.37 -5.60
CA LEU A 139 3.17 8.84 -6.82
C LEU A 139 4.21 9.35 -7.82
N ASP A 140 4.24 8.75 -9.01
CA ASP A 140 5.08 9.23 -10.11
C ASP A 140 4.57 10.57 -10.66
N GLN A 141 5.27 11.15 -11.64
CA GLN A 141 4.92 12.43 -12.27
C GLN A 141 3.49 12.49 -12.84
N ASN A 142 2.90 11.34 -13.19
CA ASN A 142 1.57 11.19 -13.76
C ASN A 142 0.53 10.77 -12.71
N PHE A 143 0.87 10.78 -11.43
CA PHE A 143 0.03 10.30 -10.32
C PHE A 143 -0.29 8.80 -10.40
N ASN A 144 0.56 8.00 -11.06
CA ASN A 144 0.48 6.55 -10.97
C ASN A 144 1.11 6.07 -9.65
N ALA A 145 0.50 5.04 -9.06
CA ALA A 145 0.98 4.44 -7.82
C ALA A 145 2.25 3.60 -8.06
N VAL A 146 3.23 3.77 -7.17
CA VAL A 146 4.47 3.00 -7.08
C VAL A 146 4.60 2.48 -5.65
N ILE A 147 4.59 1.15 -5.48
CA ILE A 147 4.79 0.51 -4.18
C ILE A 147 6.27 0.61 -3.82
N ALA A 148 6.57 1.07 -2.61
CA ALA A 148 7.93 1.23 -2.08
C ALA A 148 8.09 0.59 -0.69
N SER A 149 9.32 0.63 -0.16
CA SER A 149 9.70 0.12 1.17
C SER A 149 9.61 -1.41 1.30
N PHE A 150 10.51 -2.11 0.60
CA PHE A 150 10.58 -3.57 0.53
C PHE A 150 11.47 -4.20 1.61
N ASP A 151 11.83 -3.45 2.66
CA ASP A 151 12.74 -3.89 3.70
C ASP A 151 12.17 -4.96 4.63
N ALA A 152 10.84 -5.05 4.71
CA ALA A 152 10.11 -6.11 5.41
C ALA A 152 9.58 -7.20 4.46
N ALA A 153 9.80 -7.06 3.15
CA ALA A 153 9.25 -7.98 2.17
C ALA A 153 9.99 -9.32 2.19
N GLN A 154 9.27 -10.41 1.96
CA GLN A 154 9.84 -11.75 1.92
C GLN A 154 9.18 -12.63 0.86
N MET A 155 9.98 -13.50 0.25
CA MET A 155 9.48 -14.53 -0.66
C MET A 155 9.02 -15.74 0.15
N ASN A 156 7.79 -16.19 -0.06
CA ASN A 156 7.28 -17.38 0.58
C ASN A 156 7.90 -18.63 -0.05
N MET A 157 8.87 -19.21 0.64
CA MET A 157 9.59 -20.39 0.15
C MET A 157 8.78 -21.68 0.23
N ALA A 158 7.68 -21.71 0.99
CA ALA A 158 6.78 -22.85 1.03
C ALA A 158 5.86 -22.92 -0.21
N GLY A 159 5.69 -21.80 -0.93
CA GLY A 159 4.88 -21.71 -2.13
C GLY A 159 3.54 -21.00 -1.91
N HIS A 160 2.69 -21.03 -2.94
CA HIS A 160 1.35 -20.44 -2.90
C HIS A 160 0.45 -21.14 -1.88
N ASP A 161 -0.41 -20.36 -1.21
CA ASP A 161 -1.36 -20.84 -0.19
C ASP A 161 -0.73 -21.56 1.01
N GLN A 162 0.59 -21.54 1.14
CA GLN A 162 1.30 -22.10 2.30
C GLN A 162 1.59 -21.01 3.34
N PRO A 163 1.55 -21.33 4.64
CA PRO A 163 1.94 -20.38 5.67
C PRO A 163 3.39 -19.91 5.50
N LEU A 164 3.63 -18.64 5.79
CA LEU A 164 4.96 -18.05 5.87
C LEU A 164 5.73 -18.66 7.05
N PRO A 165 7.06 -18.86 6.90
CA PRO A 165 7.91 -19.22 8.02
C PRO A 165 7.78 -18.20 9.16
N ILE A 166 7.63 -18.68 10.40
CA ILE A 166 7.45 -17.82 11.59
C ILE A 166 8.73 -17.05 11.94
N ALA A 167 9.90 -17.59 11.53
CA ALA A 167 11.19 -16.97 11.82
C ALA A 167 11.30 -15.58 11.15
N ASN A 168 11.62 -14.56 11.94
CA ASN A 168 11.87 -13.18 11.51
C ASN A 168 10.67 -12.45 10.87
N LEU A 169 9.44 -12.81 11.25
CA LEU A 169 8.27 -12.07 10.80
C LEU A 169 8.33 -10.59 11.25
N PRO A 170 8.11 -9.62 10.36
CA PRO A 170 8.08 -8.21 10.73
C PRO A 170 6.90 -7.90 11.65
N LEU A 171 7.05 -6.85 12.46
CA LEU A 171 5.92 -6.28 13.20
C LEU A 171 4.92 -5.69 12.21
N GLY A 172 3.63 -6.00 12.39
CA GLY A 172 2.57 -5.42 11.57
C GLY A 172 2.51 -3.89 11.73
N ASN A 173 2.23 -3.19 10.63
CA ASN A 173 2.09 -1.74 10.65
C ASN A 173 0.77 -1.32 11.31
N PHE A 174 0.84 -0.48 12.35
CA PHE A 174 -0.33 -0.08 13.14
C PHE A 174 -1.44 0.55 12.27
N GLY A 175 -2.67 0.08 12.42
CA GLY A 175 -3.83 0.45 11.58
C GLY A 175 -3.98 -0.34 10.27
N TYR A 176 -2.90 -0.90 9.73
CA TYR A 176 -2.90 -1.72 8.50
C TYR A 176 -2.62 -3.20 8.75
N ALA A 177 -2.20 -3.56 9.97
CA ALA A 177 -1.87 -4.91 10.35
C ALA A 177 -3.13 -5.78 10.39
N ALA A 178 -3.07 -6.91 9.69
CA ALA A 178 -4.10 -7.93 9.75
C ALA A 178 -4.19 -8.54 11.16
N PRO A 179 -5.38 -8.93 11.64
CA PRO A 179 -5.57 -9.42 13.02
C PRO A 179 -4.74 -10.68 13.34
N GLU A 180 -4.43 -11.52 12.35
CA GLU A 180 -3.63 -12.73 12.51
C GLU A 180 -2.17 -12.47 12.90
N TYR A 181 -1.64 -11.24 12.75
CA TYR A 181 -0.34 -10.89 13.32
C TYR A 181 -0.30 -11.04 14.85
N ALA A 182 -1.45 -10.88 15.53
CA ALA A 182 -1.55 -11.00 16.98
C ALA A 182 -2.05 -12.36 17.46
N THR A 183 -2.79 -13.10 16.62
CA THR A 183 -3.54 -14.29 17.05
C THR A 183 -3.04 -15.60 16.45
N ALA A 184 -2.40 -15.58 15.28
CA ALA A 184 -2.11 -16.79 14.51
C ALA A 184 -0.84 -16.64 13.64
N ALA A 185 0.31 -16.42 14.30
CA ALA A 185 1.61 -16.33 13.60
C ALA A 185 1.91 -17.53 12.69
N SER A 186 1.31 -18.70 12.94
CA SER A 186 1.46 -19.92 12.13
C SER A 186 0.58 -20.00 10.87
N GLN A 187 -0.21 -18.96 10.55
CA GLN A 187 -1.15 -18.96 9.41
C GLN A 187 -1.01 -17.74 8.48
N LEU A 188 0.09 -16.99 8.61
CA LEU A 188 0.30 -15.79 7.80
C LEU A 188 0.57 -16.18 6.34
N THR A 189 -0.15 -15.56 5.42
CA THR A 189 -0.01 -15.74 3.98
C THR A 189 0.06 -14.36 3.32
N GLU A 190 0.11 -14.29 2.00
CA GLU A 190 0.01 -13.03 1.26
C GLU A 190 -1.28 -12.24 1.55
N LYS A 191 -2.27 -12.87 2.19
CA LYS A 191 -3.51 -12.23 2.65
C LYS A 191 -3.31 -11.14 3.69
N VAL A 192 -2.14 -11.03 4.33
CA VAL A 192 -1.81 -9.88 5.18
C VAL A 192 -1.71 -8.60 4.36
N ASP A 193 -1.11 -8.66 3.16
CA ASP A 193 -1.07 -7.52 2.25
C ASP A 193 -2.45 -7.21 1.68
N THR A 194 -3.28 -8.24 1.45
CA THR A 194 -4.69 -8.03 1.06
C THR A 194 -5.43 -7.22 2.11
N TYR A 195 -5.21 -7.49 3.40
CA TYR A 195 -5.83 -6.72 4.48
C TYR A 195 -5.36 -5.27 4.47
N SER A 196 -4.04 -5.05 4.42
CA SER A 196 -3.46 -3.70 4.37
C SER A 196 -3.91 -2.92 3.11
N PHE A 197 -4.05 -3.60 1.98
CA PHE A 197 -4.66 -3.05 0.77
C PHE A 197 -6.12 -2.64 0.99
N GLY A 198 -6.89 -3.47 1.70
CA GLY A 198 -8.28 -3.15 2.06
C GLY A 198 -8.39 -1.87 2.88
N VAL A 199 -7.52 -1.70 3.88
CA VAL A 199 -7.42 -0.46 4.66
C VAL A 199 -7.11 0.74 3.75
N LEU A 200 -6.16 0.60 2.83
CA LEU A 200 -5.83 1.63 1.86
C LEU A 200 -7.03 2.02 0.96
N MET A 201 -7.85 1.05 0.55
CA MET A 201 -9.08 1.33 -0.22
C MET A 201 -10.07 2.18 0.60
N LEU A 202 -10.20 1.88 1.89
CA LEU A 202 -11.05 2.64 2.80
C LEU A 202 -10.52 4.08 2.95
N GLU A 203 -9.21 4.28 3.08
CA GLU A 203 -8.61 5.62 3.11
C GLU A 203 -8.89 6.39 1.82
N LEU A 204 -8.71 5.77 0.65
CA LEU A 204 -8.97 6.42 -0.65
C LEU A 204 -10.42 6.88 -0.80
N VAL A 205 -11.39 6.16 -0.23
CA VAL A 205 -12.81 6.53 -0.33
C VAL A 205 -13.23 7.54 0.73
N THR A 206 -12.75 7.36 1.97
CA THR A 206 -13.25 8.11 3.13
C THR A 206 -12.39 9.31 3.50
N GLY A 207 -11.14 9.36 3.04
CA GLY A 207 -10.17 10.37 3.44
C GLY A 207 -9.77 10.30 4.92
N ARG A 208 -10.21 9.27 5.64
CA ARG A 208 -9.90 9.07 7.06
C ARG A 208 -8.53 8.43 7.19
N VAL A 209 -7.81 8.80 8.25
CA VAL A 209 -6.52 8.19 8.58
C VAL A 209 -6.75 6.77 9.13
N ALA A 210 -6.00 5.79 8.62
CA ALA A 210 -6.17 4.38 8.97
C ALA A 210 -6.12 4.10 10.49
N ASN A 211 -5.21 4.76 11.20
CA ASN A 211 -4.91 4.53 12.61
C ASN A 211 -5.39 5.67 13.53
N GLU A 212 -6.27 6.55 13.07
CA GLU A 212 -6.81 7.64 13.88
C GLU A 212 -7.46 7.09 15.17
N ALA A 213 -7.09 7.65 16.32
CA ALA A 213 -7.66 7.26 17.61
C ALA A 213 -9.07 7.85 17.73
N ARG A 214 -10.08 7.05 17.40
CA ARG A 214 -11.49 7.43 17.51
C ARG A 214 -12.25 6.41 18.35
N ALA A 215 -13.42 6.83 18.87
CA ALA A 215 -14.25 5.99 19.74
C ALA A 215 -14.78 4.72 19.04
N ASP A 216 -14.88 4.75 17.71
CA ASP A 216 -15.30 3.67 16.81
C ASP A 216 -14.15 2.72 16.39
N GLY A 217 -12.94 2.92 16.94
CA GLY A 217 -11.75 2.13 16.63
C GLY A 217 -11.05 2.53 15.32
N HIS A 218 -10.06 1.75 14.91
CA HIS A 218 -9.32 1.98 13.66
C HIS A 218 -10.20 1.79 12.43
N LEU A 219 -9.78 2.35 11.29
CA LEU A 219 -10.62 2.52 10.10
C LEU A 219 -11.31 1.24 9.60
N ALA A 220 -10.61 0.11 9.60
CA ALA A 220 -11.17 -1.19 9.19
C ALA A 220 -12.35 -1.62 10.09
N ILE A 221 -12.19 -1.48 11.42
CA ILE A 221 -13.21 -1.86 12.40
C ILE A 221 -14.46 -1.00 12.21
N TRP A 222 -14.27 0.32 12.13
CA TRP A 222 -15.37 1.23 11.84
C TRP A 222 -16.08 0.86 10.53
N ALA A 223 -15.36 0.55 9.46
CA ALA A 223 -15.97 0.25 8.16
C ALA A 223 -16.87 -0.99 8.23
N HIS A 224 -16.46 -2.03 8.96
CA HIS A 224 -17.31 -3.20 9.21
C HIS A 224 -18.58 -2.82 9.97
N HIS A 225 -18.48 -2.05 11.07
CA HIS A 225 -19.66 -1.57 11.80
C HIS A 225 -20.58 -0.71 10.92
N PHE A 226 -20.00 0.17 10.12
CA PHE A 226 -20.72 1.06 9.21
C PHE A 226 -21.51 0.26 8.17
N THR A 227 -20.94 -0.79 7.58
CA THR A 227 -21.69 -1.67 6.67
C THR A 227 -22.89 -2.34 7.35
N GLY A 228 -22.76 -2.72 8.62
CA GLY A 228 -23.88 -3.23 9.42
C GLY A 228 -24.98 -2.20 9.65
N LEU A 229 -24.62 -0.92 9.86
CA LEU A 229 -25.58 0.18 9.99
C LEU A 229 -26.29 0.49 8.66
N MET A 230 -25.56 0.47 7.55
CA MET A 230 -26.13 0.60 6.21
C MET A 230 -27.14 -0.52 5.91
N ALA A 231 -26.81 -1.76 6.25
CA ALA A 231 -27.71 -2.90 6.07
C ALA A 231 -29.01 -2.77 6.89
N LYS A 232 -28.94 -2.07 8.04
CA LYS A 232 -30.09 -1.73 8.88
C LYS A 232 -30.77 -0.41 8.50
N GLN A 233 -30.34 0.25 7.43
CA GLN A 233 -30.82 1.55 6.98
C GLN A 233 -30.68 2.68 8.03
N VAL A 234 -29.74 2.55 8.97
CA VAL A 234 -29.47 3.55 10.01
C VAL A 234 -28.54 4.66 9.49
N GLU A 235 -27.64 4.31 8.56
CA GLU A 235 -26.65 5.21 7.97
C GLU A 235 -26.68 5.09 6.44
N THR A 236 -26.31 6.17 5.74
CA THR A 236 -26.21 6.20 4.28
C THR A 236 -24.76 6.24 3.84
N PHE A 237 -24.41 5.61 2.71
CA PHE A 237 -23.02 5.58 2.24
C PHE A 237 -22.40 6.99 2.09
N GLU A 238 -23.22 8.00 1.77
CA GLU A 238 -22.78 9.39 1.64
C GLU A 238 -22.15 9.95 2.92
N SER A 239 -22.58 9.50 4.11
CA SER A 239 -22.03 9.97 5.38
C SER A 239 -20.59 9.49 5.64
N ALA A 240 -20.19 8.38 5.03
CA ALA A 240 -18.86 7.78 5.16
C ALA A 240 -17.80 8.39 4.24
N MET A 241 -18.21 9.07 3.16
CA MET A 241 -17.27 9.50 2.13
C MET A 241 -16.52 10.78 2.53
N GLU A 242 -15.33 10.98 1.95
CA GLU A 242 -14.60 12.23 2.14
C GLU A 242 -15.39 13.41 1.57
N LYS A 243 -15.67 14.39 2.43
CA LYS A 243 -16.27 15.66 2.02
C LYS A 243 -15.19 16.48 1.31
N GLY A 244 -15.41 16.76 0.02
CA GLY A 244 -14.50 17.59 -0.78
C GLY A 244 -13.92 16.91 -2.03
N ILE A 245 -14.20 15.63 -2.27
CA ILE A 245 -13.85 15.00 -3.55
C ILE A 245 -14.65 15.70 -4.69
N PRO A 246 -13.99 16.26 -5.72
CA PRO A 246 -14.68 16.88 -6.84
C PRO A 246 -15.59 15.90 -7.58
N ASP A 247 -16.78 16.36 -8.01
CA ASP A 247 -17.78 15.59 -8.75
C ASP A 247 -18.21 14.26 -8.09
N GLN A 248 -18.16 14.19 -6.76
CA GLN A 248 -18.42 12.97 -6.00
C GLN A 248 -19.72 12.24 -6.37
N ALA A 249 -20.82 12.97 -6.58
CA ALA A 249 -22.11 12.40 -6.96
C ALA A 249 -22.05 11.57 -8.26
N ARG A 250 -21.16 11.94 -9.20
CA ARG A 250 -20.96 11.24 -10.47
C ARG A 250 -20.34 9.85 -10.28
N TYR A 251 -19.55 9.66 -9.23
CA TYR A 251 -18.73 8.48 -9.02
C TYR A 251 -19.20 7.61 -7.85
N MET A 252 -20.37 7.90 -7.29
CA MET A 252 -20.85 7.27 -6.07
C MET A 252 -20.90 5.74 -6.14
N GLU A 253 -21.32 5.17 -7.27
CA GLU A 253 -21.38 3.71 -7.45
C GLU A 253 -19.98 3.07 -7.50
N GLU A 254 -19.01 3.76 -8.13
CA GLU A 254 -17.62 3.32 -8.15
C GLU A 254 -17.02 3.38 -6.73
N MET A 255 -17.27 4.49 -6.02
CA MET A 255 -16.82 4.70 -4.65
C MET A 255 -17.38 3.64 -3.70
N ALA A 256 -18.68 3.34 -3.78
CA ALA A 256 -19.31 2.29 -3.00
C ALA A 256 -18.74 0.90 -3.32
N THR A 257 -18.37 0.65 -4.58
CA THR A 257 -17.75 -0.62 -4.98
C THR A 257 -16.33 -0.76 -4.42
N VAL A 258 -15.54 0.31 -4.44
CA VAL A 258 -14.19 0.34 -3.84
C VAL A 258 -14.26 0.22 -2.32
N PHE A 259 -15.21 0.89 -1.67
CA PHE A 259 -15.44 0.78 -0.22
C PHE A 259 -15.75 -0.66 0.18
N ARG A 260 -16.71 -1.30 -0.51
CA ARG A 260 -17.05 -2.72 -0.26
C ARG A 260 -15.86 -3.64 -0.48
N LEU A 261 -15.04 -3.39 -1.51
CA LEU A 261 -13.80 -4.14 -1.71
C LEU A 261 -12.86 -3.97 -0.51
N GLY A 262 -12.72 -2.75 0.03
CA GLY A 262 -11.95 -2.49 1.25
C GLY A 262 -12.44 -3.29 2.46
N VAL A 263 -13.77 -3.35 2.66
CA VAL A 263 -14.40 -4.14 3.72
C VAL A 263 -14.14 -5.65 3.52
N ASP A 264 -14.35 -6.17 2.32
CA ASP A 264 -14.14 -7.60 2.01
C ASP A 264 -12.66 -8.01 2.18
N CYS A 265 -11.73 -7.11 1.86
CA CYS A 265 -10.30 -7.30 2.06
C CYS A 265 -9.90 -7.29 3.55
N THR A 266 -10.67 -6.63 4.41
CA THR A 266 -10.36 -6.49 5.86
C THR A 266 -11.17 -7.45 6.75
N VAL A 267 -11.80 -8.47 6.18
CA VAL A 267 -12.46 -9.54 6.96
C VAL A 267 -11.45 -10.27 7.85
N VAL A 268 -11.86 -10.61 9.08
CA VAL A 268 -10.99 -11.27 10.07
C VAL A 268 -10.39 -12.57 9.54
N ASP A 269 -11.20 -13.45 8.96
CA ASP A 269 -10.74 -14.71 8.38
C ASP A 269 -9.97 -14.48 7.05
N PRO A 270 -8.65 -14.75 6.99
CA PRO A 270 -7.84 -14.52 5.79
C PRO A 270 -8.30 -15.33 4.57
N LYS A 271 -8.95 -16.49 4.79
CA LYS A 271 -9.44 -17.34 3.71
C LYS A 271 -10.62 -16.72 2.98
N LYS A 272 -11.41 -15.87 3.66
CA LYS A 272 -12.56 -15.16 3.09
C LYS A 272 -12.16 -13.91 2.30
N ARG A 273 -10.95 -13.40 2.51
CA ARG A 273 -10.45 -12.22 1.78
C ARG A 273 -10.22 -12.58 0.30
N PRO A 274 -10.57 -11.70 -0.65
CA PRO A 274 -10.30 -11.93 -2.06
C PRO A 274 -8.79 -11.98 -2.34
N SER A 275 -8.35 -12.75 -3.33
CA SER A 275 -6.96 -12.63 -3.82
C SER A 275 -6.73 -11.29 -4.51
N MET A 276 -5.47 -10.85 -4.62
CA MET A 276 -5.16 -9.58 -5.30
C MET A 276 -5.52 -9.60 -6.78
N ARG A 277 -5.48 -10.77 -7.42
CA ARG A 277 -6.04 -10.97 -8.78
C ARG A 277 -7.55 -10.68 -8.85
N MET A 278 -8.32 -11.11 -7.84
CA MET A 278 -9.76 -10.84 -7.77
C MET A 278 -10.04 -9.37 -7.42
N ALA A 279 -9.29 -8.79 -6.48
CA ALA A 279 -9.40 -7.38 -6.12
C ALA A 279 -9.17 -6.46 -7.34
N LEU A 280 -8.10 -6.72 -8.12
CA LEU A 280 -7.81 -6.00 -9.36
C LEU A 280 -8.96 -6.12 -10.40
N LYS A 281 -9.53 -7.33 -10.53
CA LYS A 281 -10.67 -7.57 -11.42
C LYS A 281 -11.91 -6.77 -11.00
N ARG A 282 -12.21 -6.68 -9.70
CA ARG A 282 -13.30 -5.87 -9.17
C ARG A 282 -13.11 -4.39 -9.44
N LEU A 283 -11.91 -3.86 -9.19
CA LEU A 283 -11.59 -2.44 -9.46
C LEU A 283 -11.75 -2.07 -10.94
N ARG A 284 -11.32 -2.94 -11.86
CA ARG A 284 -11.44 -2.70 -13.31
C ARG A 284 -12.88 -2.72 -13.81
N ARG A 285 -13.74 -3.55 -13.21
CA ARG A 285 -15.15 -3.70 -13.61
C ARG A 285 -16.03 -2.50 -13.27
N SER A 286 -15.65 -1.67 -12.30
CA SER A 286 -16.37 -0.45 -11.95
C SER A 286 -16.34 0.65 -13.02
N CYS A 287 -15.95 0.37 -14.27
CA CYS A 287 -15.84 1.35 -15.36
C CYS A 287 -17.18 1.72 -16.06
N GLY A 288 -18.34 1.40 -15.48
CA GLY A 288 -19.64 1.69 -16.08
C GLY A 288 -20.15 3.10 -15.80
N ARG A 289 -20.16 3.98 -16.80
CA ARG A 289 -20.85 5.29 -16.72
C ARG A 289 -22.37 5.07 -16.79
N GLY A 290 -23.04 5.05 -15.65
CA GLY A 290 -24.50 5.06 -15.56
C GLY A 290 -24.97 5.95 -14.41
N PRO A 291 -26.06 6.73 -14.57
CA PRO A 291 -26.67 7.42 -13.44
C PRO A 291 -27.20 6.39 -12.44
N PHE A 292 -27.08 6.72 -11.15
CA PHE A 292 -27.46 5.92 -9.99
C PHE A 292 -28.93 5.43 -10.09
N ARG A 293 -29.15 4.30 -10.77
CA ARG A 293 -30.42 3.58 -10.75
C ARG A 293 -30.28 2.38 -9.82
N GLY A 294 -30.46 2.65 -8.53
CA GLY A 294 -31.05 1.68 -7.60
C GLY A 294 -30.32 0.34 -7.37
N LEU A 295 -29.01 0.23 -7.59
CA LEU A 295 -28.26 -1.02 -7.31
C LEU A 295 -27.96 -1.26 -5.82
N LEU A 296 -28.66 -0.57 -4.91
CA LEU A 296 -28.73 -0.91 -3.48
C LEU A 296 -29.73 -2.05 -3.20
N THR A 297 -30.61 -2.42 -4.13
CA THR A 297 -31.66 -3.42 -3.88
C THR A 297 -31.26 -4.88 -4.13
N CYS A 298 -30.13 -5.17 -4.77
CA CYS A 298 -29.78 -6.56 -5.13
C CYS A 298 -28.63 -7.19 -4.32
N TYR A 299 -28.09 -6.54 -3.30
CA TYR A 299 -26.96 -7.08 -2.51
C TYR A 299 -27.14 -6.95 -0.98
N LEU A 300 -28.38 -6.78 -0.51
CA LEU A 300 -28.77 -6.81 0.90
C LEU A 300 -29.74 -7.98 1.22
N MET A 301 -29.56 -9.12 0.55
CA MET A 301 -30.07 -10.43 0.98
C MET A 301 -28.92 -11.41 1.09
#